data_AF-W4IWF5-F1
#
_entry.id   AF-W4IWF5-F1
#
_cell.length_a   1.000
_cell.length_b   1.000
_cell.length_c   1.000
_cell.angle_alpha   90.00
_cell.angle_beta   90.00
_cell.angle_gamma   90.00
#
_symmetry.space_group_name_H-M   'P 1'
#
loop_
_entity.id
_entity.type
_entity.pdbx_description
1 polymer ?
#
loop_
_entity_poly.entity_id
_entity_poly.type
_entity_poly.pdbx_seq_one_letter_code
_entity_poly.pdbx_strand_id
1 'polypeptide(L)'
;MNYVSGTVSGFFSKDLVTVGNLSLPYKFIEVIDTNGFEPTYTASTFDGILGLGWKDLSIGSVDPIVVELKNQNKIENALFTFYLPVHDKHTGFLTIGGIEERFYEGPLTYEKLNHDLYWQITLDAHVGNIMLEKANCIVDSGTSAITVPTDFLNKMLQNLDVIKVPFLPFYVTLCNNSKLPTFEFTSENGKYTLEPEYYLQHIEDVGPGLCMLNIIGLDFPVPTFILGDPFFY
;
A
#
# COMPACT_ATOMS: atom_id res chain seq x y z
N MET A 1 17.37 -13.02 1.51
CA MET A 1 15.91 -12.89 1.72
C MET A 1 15.22 -13.89 0.80
N ASN A 2 14.16 -14.56 1.27
CA ASN A 2 13.43 -15.53 0.46
C ASN A 2 12.10 -14.91 0.03
N TYR A 3 11.90 -14.83 -1.27
CA TYR A 3 10.66 -14.41 -1.93
C TYR A 3 9.95 -15.64 -2.49
N VAL A 4 8.74 -15.46 -3.00
CA VAL A 4 7.95 -16.55 -3.62
C VAL A 4 8.69 -17.15 -4.83
N SER A 5 9.36 -16.33 -5.63
CA SER A 5 10.06 -16.78 -6.85
C SER A 5 11.51 -17.23 -6.63
N GLY A 6 12.07 -17.07 -5.41
CA GLY A 6 13.40 -17.56 -5.09
C GLY A 6 14.10 -16.74 -4.01
N THR A 7 15.44 -16.69 -4.06
CA THR A 7 16.26 -15.97 -3.08
C THR A 7 16.89 -14.71 -3.65
N VAL A 8 16.84 -13.63 -2.88
CA VAL A 8 17.65 -12.43 -3.11
C VAL A 8 18.81 -12.45 -2.12
N SER A 9 20.04 -12.28 -2.60
CA SER A 9 21.24 -12.32 -1.74
C SER A 9 22.16 -11.12 -1.97
N GLY A 10 22.91 -10.77 -0.94
CA GLY A 10 23.67 -9.55 -0.87
C GLY A 10 24.41 -9.40 0.45
N PHE A 11 25.08 -8.28 0.64
CA PHE A 11 25.79 -7.93 1.87
C PHE A 11 25.57 -6.47 2.22
N PHE A 12 25.87 -6.09 3.46
CA PHE A 12 25.73 -4.70 3.87
C PHE A 12 26.91 -3.86 3.41
N SER A 13 26.59 -2.70 2.85
CA SER A 13 27.53 -1.62 2.51
C SER A 13 27.08 -0.35 3.23
N LYS A 14 28.00 0.60 3.42
CA LYS A 14 27.70 1.92 4.01
C LYS A 14 28.30 2.99 3.13
N ASP A 15 27.46 3.89 2.66
CA ASP A 15 27.85 5.03 1.83
C ASP A 15 26.93 6.22 2.10
N LEU A 16 27.20 7.35 1.46
CA LEU A 16 26.35 8.54 1.48
C LEU A 16 25.11 8.30 0.59
N VAL A 17 23.96 8.10 1.21
CA VAL A 17 22.67 8.02 0.52
C VAL A 17 22.05 9.40 0.47
N THR A 18 21.52 9.78 -0.69
CA THR A 18 20.82 11.06 -0.90
C THR A 18 19.39 10.82 -1.36
N VAL A 19 18.43 11.45 -0.69
CA VAL A 19 17.00 11.45 -1.03
C VAL A 19 16.52 12.89 -1.07
N GLY A 20 16.12 13.37 -2.25
CA GLY A 20 15.82 14.78 -2.46
C GLY A 20 17.03 15.67 -2.11
N ASN A 21 16.84 16.61 -1.18
CA ASN A 21 17.89 17.50 -0.67
C ASN A 21 18.55 16.99 0.63
N LEU A 22 18.23 15.78 1.10
CA LEU A 22 18.76 15.20 2.33
C LEU A 22 19.80 14.13 1.99
N SER A 23 21.00 14.24 2.57
CA SER A 23 22.05 13.22 2.45
C SER A 23 22.55 12.77 3.81
N LEU A 24 22.79 11.47 3.99
CA LEU A 24 23.33 10.90 5.23
C LEU A 24 24.18 9.65 4.95
N PRO A 25 25.22 9.37 5.75
CA PRO A 25 25.88 8.07 5.74
C PRO A 25 24.89 7.01 6.22
N TYR A 26 24.49 6.09 5.35
CA TYR A 26 23.47 5.09 5.63
C TYR A 26 23.94 3.68 5.26
N LYS A 27 23.50 2.68 6.03
CA LYS A 27 23.81 1.27 5.79
C LYS A 27 22.71 0.67 4.93
N PHE A 28 23.05 0.18 3.74
CA PHE A 28 22.13 -0.44 2.79
C PHE A 28 22.63 -1.83 2.38
N ILE A 29 21.79 -2.59 1.67
CA ILE A 29 22.16 -3.92 1.17
C ILE A 29 22.58 -3.78 -0.29
N GLU A 30 23.81 -4.17 -0.58
CA GLU A 30 24.29 -4.36 -1.95
C GLU A 30 23.88 -5.76 -2.40
N VAL A 31 22.98 -5.81 -3.39
CA VAL A 31 22.42 -7.06 -3.90
C VAL A 31 23.33 -7.62 -4.98
N ILE A 32 23.72 -8.89 -4.85
CA ILE A 32 24.55 -9.61 -5.83
C ILE A 32 23.77 -10.68 -6.60
N ASP A 33 22.57 -11.01 -6.13
CA ASP A 33 21.66 -11.96 -6.76
C ASP A 33 20.22 -11.47 -6.61
N THR A 34 19.59 -11.17 -7.75
CA THR A 34 18.20 -10.68 -7.85
C THR A 34 17.21 -11.77 -8.23
N ASN A 35 17.64 -13.02 -8.45
CA ASN A 35 16.79 -14.10 -8.99
C ASN A 35 15.50 -14.30 -8.19
N GLY A 36 15.54 -14.13 -6.87
CA GLY A 36 14.36 -14.24 -6.03
C GLY A 36 13.29 -13.19 -6.24
N PHE A 37 13.56 -12.11 -6.95
CA PHE A 37 12.59 -11.07 -7.24
C PHE A 37 12.22 -11.00 -8.74
N GLU A 38 12.76 -11.93 -9.54
CA GLU A 38 12.35 -12.13 -10.92
C GLU A 38 10.98 -12.83 -11.01
N PRO A 39 10.18 -12.61 -12.08
CA PRO A 39 10.45 -11.72 -13.22
C PRO A 39 10.14 -10.24 -12.96
N THR A 40 9.62 -9.90 -11.78
CA THR A 40 9.17 -8.54 -11.44
C THR A 40 10.29 -7.52 -11.58
N TYR A 41 11.51 -7.89 -11.17
CA TYR A 41 12.69 -7.02 -11.31
C TYR A 41 12.97 -6.67 -12.77
N THR A 42 13.16 -7.66 -13.65
CA THR A 42 13.47 -7.40 -15.08
C THR A 42 12.30 -6.77 -15.84
N ALA A 43 11.05 -7.02 -15.42
CA ALA A 43 9.87 -6.41 -16.04
C ALA A 43 9.65 -4.95 -15.61
N SER A 44 10.25 -4.53 -14.50
CA SER A 44 10.14 -3.18 -13.96
C SER A 44 11.29 -2.29 -14.45
N THR A 45 11.15 -0.98 -14.26
CA THR A 45 12.16 0.02 -14.67
C THR A 45 12.97 0.57 -13.49
N PHE A 46 12.72 0.13 -12.26
CA PHE A 46 13.46 0.57 -11.08
C PHE A 46 14.68 -0.31 -10.81
N ASP A 47 15.72 0.29 -10.23
CA ASP A 47 16.98 -0.40 -9.91
C ASP A 47 17.03 -0.97 -8.48
N GLY A 48 16.16 -0.50 -7.59
CA GLY A 48 16.20 -0.91 -6.18
C GLY A 48 14.97 -0.48 -5.38
N ILE A 49 14.97 -0.84 -4.09
CA ILE A 49 13.87 -0.62 -3.16
C ILE A 49 14.36 0.23 -1.99
N LEU A 50 13.66 1.33 -1.70
CA LEU A 50 13.85 2.12 -0.49
C LEU A 50 12.79 1.75 0.55
N GLY A 51 13.21 1.08 1.62
CA GLY A 51 12.31 0.65 2.69
C GLY A 51 11.86 1.82 3.58
N LEU A 52 10.55 1.97 3.75
CA LEU A 52 9.90 2.95 4.65
C LEU A 52 9.15 2.28 5.81
N GLY A 53 9.41 0.99 6.04
CA GLY A 53 8.85 0.22 7.15
C GLY A 53 9.61 0.37 8.46
N TRP A 54 9.31 -0.50 9.42
CA TRP A 54 9.90 -0.48 10.76
C TRP A 54 11.22 -1.26 10.86
N LYS A 55 12.00 -0.94 11.89
CA LYS A 55 13.31 -1.55 12.16
C LYS A 55 13.23 -3.07 12.28
N ASP A 56 12.20 -3.59 12.92
CA ASP A 56 12.11 -5.02 13.22
C ASP A 56 11.72 -5.86 11.99
N LEU A 57 11.25 -5.23 10.90
CA LEU A 57 11.18 -5.85 9.57
C LEU A 57 12.50 -5.82 8.82
N SER A 58 13.43 -4.96 9.23
CA SER A 58 14.73 -4.87 8.57
C SER A 58 15.54 -6.13 8.85
N ILE A 59 16.22 -6.61 7.81
CA ILE A 59 17.32 -7.55 8.02
C ILE A 59 18.43 -6.77 8.72
N GLY A 60 19.00 -7.32 9.80
CA GLY A 60 20.21 -6.79 10.44
C GLY A 60 20.02 -5.57 11.36
N SER A 61 18.77 -5.28 11.79
CA SER A 61 18.44 -4.27 12.80
C SER A 61 18.99 -2.87 12.50
N VAL A 62 18.93 -2.48 11.23
CA VAL A 62 19.32 -1.13 10.77
C VAL A 62 18.12 -0.21 10.99
N ASP A 63 18.35 0.94 11.62
CA ASP A 63 17.27 1.93 11.80
C ASP A 63 16.76 2.41 10.44
N PRO A 64 15.45 2.54 10.23
CA PRO A 64 14.88 3.05 8.98
C PRO A 64 15.46 4.42 8.61
N ILE A 65 15.57 4.72 7.31
CA ILE A 65 16.24 5.93 6.82
C ILE A 65 15.66 7.22 7.42
N VAL A 66 14.34 7.29 7.62
CA VAL A 66 13.67 8.45 8.24
C VAL A 66 14.04 8.59 9.72
N VAL A 67 14.15 7.47 10.44
CA VAL A 67 14.62 7.45 11.83
C VAL A 67 16.08 7.89 11.90
N GLU A 68 16.93 7.39 11.00
CA GLU A 68 18.35 7.74 10.97
C GLU A 68 18.58 9.22 10.57
N LEU A 69 17.76 9.77 9.67
CA LEU A 69 17.74 11.21 9.39
C LEU A 69 17.42 12.02 10.65
N LYS A 70 16.46 11.57 11.46
CA LYS A 70 16.13 12.21 12.74
C LYS A 70 17.26 12.07 13.74
N ASN A 71 17.87 10.89 13.88
CA ASN A 71 19.02 10.65 14.77
C ASN A 71 20.20 11.58 14.45
N GLN A 72 20.41 11.87 13.16
CA GLN A 72 21.45 12.79 12.69
C GLN A 72 21.01 14.27 12.66
N ASN A 73 19.86 14.60 13.26
CA ASN A 73 19.28 15.95 13.32
C ASN A 73 19.11 16.61 11.93
N LYS A 74 18.83 15.82 10.89
CA LYS A 74 18.59 16.32 9.53
C LYS A 74 17.13 16.68 9.27
N ILE A 75 16.23 16.20 10.12
CA ILE A 75 14.79 16.49 10.10
C ILE A 75 14.27 16.72 11.52
N GLU A 76 13.16 17.45 11.64
CA GLU A 76 12.57 17.78 12.94
C GLU A 76 11.81 16.62 13.56
N ASN A 77 11.10 15.81 12.77
CA ASN A 77 10.30 14.70 13.26
C ASN A 77 10.61 13.42 12.48
N ALA A 78 10.66 12.26 13.15
CA ALA A 78 10.83 10.96 12.49
C ALA A 78 9.49 10.49 11.89
N LEU A 79 8.97 11.25 10.92
CA LEU A 79 7.75 10.93 10.20
C LEU A 79 7.93 11.20 8.70
N PHE A 80 7.07 10.60 7.90
CA PHE A 80 6.92 10.92 6.50
C PHE A 80 5.43 10.88 6.12
N THR A 81 5.06 11.53 5.03
CA THR A 81 3.69 11.53 4.51
C THR A 81 3.70 11.20 3.03
N PHE A 82 2.63 10.54 2.59
CA PHE A 82 2.33 10.32 1.19
C PHE A 82 1.18 11.22 0.76
N TYR A 83 1.30 11.81 -0.42
CA TYR A 83 0.19 12.44 -1.13
C TYR A 83 0.17 11.91 -2.56
N LEU A 84 -0.90 11.20 -2.92
CA LEU A 84 -1.09 10.64 -4.26
C LEU A 84 -2.28 11.38 -4.90
N PRO A 85 -2.08 12.16 -5.96
CA PRO A 85 -3.14 12.94 -6.57
C PRO A 85 -4.15 12.04 -7.32
N VAL A 86 -5.43 12.12 -6.96
CA VAL A 86 -6.56 11.39 -7.61
C VAL A 86 -6.52 11.44 -9.14
N HIS A 87 -6.26 12.63 -9.69
CA HIS A 87 -6.33 12.88 -11.13
C HIS A 87 -5.05 12.52 -11.89
N ASP A 88 -3.97 12.19 -11.18
CA ASP A 88 -2.73 11.72 -11.79
C ASP A 88 -2.16 10.55 -10.98
N LYS A 89 -2.71 9.36 -11.25
CA LYS A 89 -2.27 8.10 -10.62
C LYS A 89 -0.82 7.71 -10.94
N HIS A 90 -0.08 8.47 -11.75
CA HIS A 90 1.34 8.25 -12.04
C HIS A 90 2.27 9.17 -11.24
N THR A 91 1.70 10.14 -10.51
CA THR A 91 2.45 11.04 -9.65
C THR A 91 2.22 10.67 -8.19
N GLY A 92 3.20 10.96 -7.35
CA GLY A 92 3.08 10.81 -5.90
C GLY A 92 4.18 11.63 -5.22
N PHE A 93 3.88 12.12 -4.01
CA PHE A 93 4.82 12.92 -3.23
C PHE A 93 5.08 12.23 -1.89
N LEU A 94 6.36 11.99 -1.62
CA LEU A 94 6.86 11.60 -0.32
C LEU A 94 7.44 12.83 0.36
N THR A 95 6.86 13.26 1.48
CA THR A 95 7.42 14.32 2.33
C THR A 95 8.07 13.67 3.54
N ILE A 96 9.30 14.06 3.89
CA ILE A 96 10.04 13.51 5.03
C ILE A 96 10.27 14.63 6.04
N GLY A 97 9.89 14.39 7.31
CA GLY A 97 10.22 15.25 8.44
C GLY A 97 9.12 16.16 8.96
N GLY A 98 8.02 16.31 8.21
CA GLY A 98 6.92 17.23 8.55
C GLY A 98 5.64 16.91 7.79
N ILE A 99 4.58 17.62 8.15
CA ILE A 99 3.25 17.51 7.56
C ILE A 99 2.96 18.86 6.90
N GLU A 100 2.72 18.85 5.58
CA GLU A 100 2.42 20.09 4.86
C GLU A 100 0.90 20.27 4.72
N GLU A 101 0.37 21.36 5.27
CA GLU A 101 -1.08 21.66 5.28
C GLU A 101 -1.71 21.73 3.89
N ARG A 102 -0.92 21.94 2.83
CA ARG A 102 -1.42 21.99 1.44
C ARG A 102 -1.86 20.64 0.88
N PHE A 103 -1.53 19.52 1.54
CA PHE A 103 -1.79 18.17 1.01
C PHE A 103 -3.06 17.52 1.57
N TYR A 104 -3.78 18.17 2.49
CA TYR A 104 -5.01 17.64 3.05
C TYR A 104 -6.01 18.75 3.38
N GLU A 105 -7.27 18.38 3.49
CA GLU A 105 -8.33 19.23 3.98
C GLU A 105 -9.01 18.59 5.19
N GLY A 106 -9.63 19.41 6.04
CA GLY A 106 -10.29 18.91 7.25
C GLY A 106 -9.30 18.46 8.34
N PRO A 107 -9.79 17.73 9.36
CA PRO A 107 -8.97 17.30 10.48
C PRO A 107 -8.11 16.06 10.12
N LEU A 108 -6.89 16.01 10.66
CA LEU A 108 -6.09 14.79 10.68
C LEU A 108 -6.51 13.88 11.84
N THR A 109 -6.81 12.63 11.52
CA THR A 109 -7.11 11.59 12.50
C THR A 109 -5.94 10.62 12.59
N TYR A 110 -5.47 10.35 13.80
CA TYR A 110 -4.35 9.44 14.06
C TYR A 110 -4.85 8.11 14.62
N GLU A 111 -4.47 7.02 13.97
CA GLU A 111 -4.69 5.68 14.47
C GLU A 111 -3.40 5.11 15.06
N LYS A 112 -3.51 4.51 16.25
CA LYS A 112 -2.37 3.85 16.89
C LYS A 112 -2.09 2.53 16.18
N LEU A 113 -0.80 2.27 15.95
CA LEU A 113 -0.37 0.98 15.43
C LEU A 113 -0.73 -0.14 16.41
N ASN A 114 -1.10 -1.28 15.85
CA ASN A 114 -1.34 -2.52 16.59
C ASN A 114 -0.21 -3.55 16.41
N HIS A 115 0.84 -3.18 15.67
CA HIS A 115 2.00 -4.01 15.38
C HIS A 115 3.24 -3.14 15.15
N ASP A 116 4.40 -3.56 15.68
CA ASP A 116 5.67 -2.83 15.57
C ASP A 116 6.47 -3.14 14.28
N LEU A 117 5.86 -3.89 13.35
CA LEU A 117 6.48 -4.28 12.08
C LEU A 117 5.83 -3.46 10.98
N TYR A 118 4.53 -3.61 10.78
CA TYR A 118 3.86 -2.97 9.66
C TYR A 118 3.29 -1.62 10.06
N TRP A 119 3.02 -0.75 9.08
CA TRP A 119 2.10 0.39 9.25
C TRP A 119 0.67 -0.16 9.35
N GLN A 120 0.40 -0.88 10.43
CA GLN A 120 -0.82 -1.65 10.65
C GLN A 120 -1.63 -1.09 11.81
N ILE A 121 -2.92 -0.90 11.54
CA ILE A 121 -3.91 -0.35 12.46
C ILE A 121 -5.10 -1.32 12.57
N THR A 122 -5.95 -1.12 13.57
CA THR A 122 -7.19 -1.89 13.75
C THR A 122 -8.39 -1.04 13.32
N LEU A 123 -9.19 -1.53 12.38
CA LEU A 123 -10.43 -0.87 11.94
C LEU A 123 -11.56 -1.91 11.85
N ASP A 124 -12.78 -1.47 12.11
CA ASP A 124 -13.98 -2.21 11.71
C ASP A 124 -14.21 -1.96 10.22
N ALA A 125 -14.14 -3.02 9.40
CA ALA A 125 -14.29 -2.96 7.96
C ALA A 125 -15.71 -3.39 7.55
N HIS A 126 -16.39 -2.54 6.81
CA HIS A 126 -17.77 -2.74 6.39
C HIS A 126 -17.92 -2.51 4.87
N VAL A 127 -18.67 -3.39 4.22
CA VAL A 127 -19.07 -3.24 2.81
C VAL A 127 -20.52 -3.70 2.66
N GLY A 128 -21.43 -2.73 2.51
CA GLY A 128 -22.86 -2.98 2.32
C GLY A 128 -23.56 -3.60 3.54
N ASN A 129 -23.59 -4.93 3.60
CA ASN A 129 -24.19 -5.68 4.71
C ASN A 129 -23.22 -6.70 5.31
N ILE A 130 -21.96 -6.69 4.86
CA ILE A 130 -20.89 -7.58 5.31
C ILE A 130 -19.95 -6.75 6.18
N MET A 131 -19.50 -7.34 7.29
CA MET A 131 -18.64 -6.66 8.25
C MET A 131 -17.57 -7.62 8.79
N LEU A 132 -16.38 -7.06 9.02
CA LEU A 132 -15.31 -7.65 9.81
C LEU A 132 -14.92 -6.65 10.89
N GLU A 133 -15.29 -6.96 12.12
CA GLU A 133 -14.91 -6.16 13.29
C GLU A 133 -13.43 -6.35 13.61
N LYS A 134 -12.77 -5.26 13.99
CA LYS A 134 -11.38 -5.20 14.44
C LYS A 134 -10.43 -5.94 13.50
N ALA A 135 -10.64 -5.77 12.19
CA ALA A 135 -9.72 -6.27 11.18
C ALA A 135 -8.38 -5.52 11.28
N ASN A 136 -7.31 -6.22 10.93
CA ASN A 136 -6.03 -5.56 10.71
C ASN A 136 -6.09 -4.83 9.37
N CYS A 137 -5.62 -3.60 9.32
CA CYS A 137 -5.49 -2.82 8.09
C CYS A 137 -4.05 -2.34 7.97
N ILE A 138 -3.35 -2.81 6.94
CA ILE A 138 -1.98 -2.40 6.63
C ILE A 138 -2.05 -1.29 5.59
N VAL A 139 -1.48 -0.12 5.89
CA VAL A 139 -1.38 1.01 4.96
C VAL A 139 -0.08 0.85 4.16
N ASP A 140 -0.19 0.60 2.85
CA ASP A 140 0.95 0.17 2.03
C ASP A 140 0.94 0.76 0.62
N SER A 141 1.74 1.79 0.40
CA SER A 141 1.95 2.40 -0.94
C SER A 141 2.71 1.49 -1.92
N GLY A 142 3.14 0.30 -1.50
CA GLY A 142 3.75 -0.70 -2.37
C GLY A 142 2.75 -1.65 -3.01
N THR A 143 1.47 -1.57 -2.62
CA THR A 143 0.41 -2.44 -3.13
C THR A 143 -0.56 -1.66 -4.00
N SER A 144 -0.67 -2.00 -5.28
CA SER A 144 -1.53 -1.29 -6.26
C SER A 144 -3.02 -1.60 -6.19
N ALA A 145 -3.49 -2.21 -5.10
CA ALA A 145 -4.87 -2.66 -4.92
C ALA A 145 -5.29 -2.60 -3.46
N ILE A 146 -6.60 -2.63 -3.22
CA ILE A 146 -7.13 -3.01 -1.91
C ILE A 146 -7.12 -4.52 -1.81
N THR A 147 -6.43 -5.09 -0.83
CA THR A 147 -6.52 -6.53 -0.58
C THR A 147 -7.57 -6.83 0.48
N VAL A 148 -8.34 -7.87 0.25
CA VAL A 148 -9.50 -8.25 1.07
C VAL A 148 -9.43 -9.75 1.37
N PRO A 149 -9.80 -10.23 2.57
CA PRO A 149 -9.91 -11.66 2.84
C PRO A 149 -10.80 -12.35 1.80
N THR A 150 -10.38 -13.51 1.29
CA THR A 150 -11.01 -14.11 0.09
C THR A 150 -12.49 -14.43 0.32
N ASP A 151 -12.85 -14.94 1.50
CA ASP A 151 -14.23 -15.20 1.89
C ASP A 151 -15.08 -13.94 1.99
N PHE A 152 -14.49 -12.83 2.44
CA PHE A 152 -15.16 -11.53 2.49
C PHE A 152 -15.40 -11.01 1.08
N LEU A 153 -14.37 -11.05 0.23
CA LEU A 153 -14.44 -10.63 -1.17
C LEU A 153 -15.50 -11.43 -1.95
N ASN A 154 -15.53 -12.75 -1.76
CA ASN A 154 -16.51 -13.62 -2.42
C ASN A 154 -17.94 -13.26 -2.05
N LYS A 155 -18.23 -12.93 -0.78
CA LYS A 155 -19.55 -12.47 -0.35
C LYS A 155 -19.86 -11.08 -0.90
N MET A 156 -18.88 -10.19 -0.88
CA MET A 156 -18.99 -8.81 -1.33
C MET A 156 -19.36 -8.72 -2.82
N LEU A 157 -18.77 -9.56 -3.66
CA LEU A 157 -18.99 -9.51 -5.12
C LEU A 157 -20.24 -10.28 -5.60
N GLN A 158 -21.04 -10.86 -4.70
CA GLN A 158 -22.23 -11.62 -5.10
C GLN A 158 -23.29 -10.72 -5.75
N ASN A 159 -23.76 -11.13 -6.95
CA ASN A 159 -24.85 -10.48 -7.68
C ASN A 159 -24.61 -8.99 -8.03
N LEU A 160 -23.35 -8.57 -8.10
CA LEU A 160 -22.95 -7.21 -8.43
C LEU A 160 -22.63 -6.98 -9.90
N ASP A 161 -22.88 -7.95 -10.80
CA ASP A 161 -22.45 -7.85 -12.21
C ASP A 161 -20.93 -7.61 -12.36
N VAL A 162 -20.16 -8.22 -11.44
CA VAL A 162 -18.70 -8.27 -11.45
C VAL A 162 -18.26 -9.68 -11.84
N ILE A 163 -17.34 -9.79 -12.78
CA ILE A 163 -16.88 -11.07 -13.31
C ILE A 163 -15.38 -11.21 -13.07
N LYS A 164 -14.97 -12.35 -12.51
CA LYS A 164 -13.56 -12.74 -12.49
C LYS A 164 -13.16 -13.23 -13.88
N VAL A 165 -12.11 -12.65 -14.47
CA VAL A 165 -11.66 -13.10 -15.79
C VAL A 165 -11.02 -14.49 -15.65
N PRO A 166 -11.46 -15.50 -16.43
CA PRO A 166 -10.89 -16.84 -16.33
C PRO A 166 -9.37 -16.85 -16.50
N PHE A 167 -8.68 -17.57 -15.61
CA PHE A 167 -7.22 -17.72 -15.57
C PHE A 167 -6.41 -16.43 -15.29
N LEU A 168 -7.07 -15.29 -15.04
CA LEU A 168 -6.42 -14.04 -14.71
C LEU A 168 -6.76 -13.59 -13.28
N PRO A 169 -5.84 -12.88 -12.58
CA PRO A 169 -6.00 -12.53 -11.17
C PRO A 169 -6.80 -11.23 -10.94
N PHE A 170 -7.66 -10.82 -11.88
CA PHE A 170 -8.42 -9.58 -11.76
C PHE A 170 -9.91 -9.75 -12.07
N TYR A 171 -10.68 -8.78 -11.57
CA TYR A 171 -12.13 -8.70 -11.72
C TYR A 171 -12.48 -7.52 -12.64
N VAL A 172 -13.51 -7.69 -13.45
CA VAL A 172 -14.00 -6.67 -14.38
C VAL A 172 -15.49 -6.43 -14.20
N THR A 173 -15.91 -5.21 -14.51
CA THR A 173 -17.33 -4.80 -14.52
C THR A 173 -17.52 -3.65 -15.50
N LEU A 174 -18.75 -3.22 -15.71
CA LEU A 174 -19.03 -1.97 -16.43
C LEU A 174 -18.73 -0.78 -15.52
N CYS A 175 -18.02 0.23 -16.01
CA CYS A 175 -17.65 1.41 -15.22
C CYS A 175 -18.86 2.15 -14.65
N ASN A 176 -20.02 2.07 -15.31
CA ASN A 176 -21.28 2.71 -14.88
C ASN A 176 -22.12 1.83 -13.94
N ASN A 177 -21.57 0.75 -13.41
CA ASN A 177 -22.28 -0.17 -12.55
C ASN A 177 -22.67 0.47 -11.22
N SER A 178 -23.96 0.79 -11.07
CA SER A 178 -24.51 1.46 -9.89
C SER A 178 -24.64 0.57 -8.66
N LYS A 179 -24.33 -0.73 -8.75
CA LYS A 179 -24.39 -1.68 -7.62
C LYS A 179 -23.08 -1.79 -6.86
N LEU A 180 -22.01 -1.16 -7.37
CA LEU A 180 -20.69 -1.26 -6.76
C LEU A 180 -20.69 -0.63 -5.35
N PRO A 181 -20.16 -1.34 -4.35
CA PRO A 181 -20.28 -0.91 -2.96
C PRO A 181 -19.18 0.10 -2.61
N THR A 182 -19.40 0.83 -1.52
CA THR A 182 -18.37 1.67 -0.90
C THR A 182 -17.73 0.87 0.24
N PHE A 183 -16.41 0.91 0.37
CA PHE A 183 -15.78 0.42 1.59
C PHE A 183 -15.92 1.46 2.69
N GLU A 184 -16.20 1.00 3.89
CA GLU A 184 -16.26 1.84 5.08
C GLU A 184 -15.34 1.23 6.13
N PHE A 185 -14.32 1.97 6.54
CA PHE A 185 -13.43 1.60 7.63
C PHE A 185 -13.65 2.54 8.80
N THR A 186 -13.87 2.00 9.98
CA THR A 186 -14.24 2.80 11.16
C THR A 186 -13.36 2.45 12.36
N SER A 187 -13.11 3.46 13.18
CA SER A 187 -12.41 3.36 14.46
C SER A 187 -13.13 4.21 15.51
N GLU A 188 -12.58 4.27 16.73
CA GLU A 188 -13.03 5.22 17.75
C GLU A 188 -12.73 6.68 17.38
N ASN A 189 -11.74 6.92 16.50
CA ASN A 189 -11.24 8.26 16.19
C ASN A 189 -11.78 8.80 14.85
N GLY A 190 -12.21 7.94 13.94
CA GLY A 190 -12.58 8.36 12.59
C GLY A 190 -13.32 7.33 11.76
N LYS A 191 -13.79 7.80 10.60
CA LYS A 191 -14.43 7.00 9.55
C LYS A 191 -13.78 7.36 8.22
N TYR A 192 -13.38 6.34 7.48
CA TYR A 192 -12.74 6.44 6.18
C TYR A 192 -13.59 5.68 5.16
N THR A 193 -13.92 6.30 4.03
CA THR A 193 -14.69 5.66 2.97
C THR A 193 -13.87 5.56 1.71
N LEU A 194 -14.16 4.53 0.90
CA LEU A 194 -13.55 4.33 -0.41
C LEU A 194 -14.63 3.97 -1.42
N GLU A 195 -15.05 4.98 -2.17
CA GLU A 195 -16.08 4.90 -3.20
C GLU A 195 -15.56 4.20 -4.47
N PRO A 196 -16.46 3.69 -5.35
CA PRO A 196 -16.08 2.98 -6.57
C PRO A 196 -15.09 3.72 -7.48
N GLU A 197 -15.16 5.05 -7.55
CA GLU A 197 -14.26 5.86 -8.38
C GLU A 197 -12.77 5.69 -8.06
N TYR A 198 -12.43 5.36 -6.81
CA TYR A 198 -11.05 5.21 -6.37
C TYR A 198 -10.46 3.84 -6.69
N TYR A 199 -11.26 2.78 -6.58
CA TYR A 199 -10.82 1.41 -6.84
C TYR A 199 -11.15 0.89 -8.25
N LEU A 200 -11.83 1.67 -9.09
CA LEU A 200 -12.02 1.35 -10.51
C LEU A 200 -10.90 1.92 -11.38
N GLN A 201 -10.50 1.12 -12.37
CA GLN A 201 -9.55 1.52 -13.41
C GLN A 201 -10.14 1.23 -14.78
N HIS A 202 -10.22 2.27 -15.63
CA HIS A 202 -10.70 2.14 -17.01
C HIS A 202 -9.76 1.22 -17.81
N ILE A 203 -10.36 0.27 -18.52
CA ILE A 203 -9.65 -0.64 -19.45
C ILE A 203 -10.31 -0.56 -20.83
N GLU A 204 -10.47 0.65 -21.34
CA GLU A 204 -11.15 0.95 -22.60
C GLU A 204 -10.51 0.24 -23.81
N ASP A 205 -9.20 -0.02 -23.75
CA ASP A 205 -8.45 -0.77 -24.76
C ASP A 205 -8.93 -2.24 -24.88
N VAL A 206 -9.50 -2.80 -23.81
CA VAL A 206 -10.04 -4.17 -23.77
C VAL A 206 -11.50 -4.19 -24.22
N GLY A 207 -12.27 -3.17 -23.84
CA GLY A 207 -13.65 -3.04 -24.27
C GLY A 207 -14.30 -1.72 -23.84
N PRO A 208 -15.19 -1.15 -24.67
CA PRO A 208 -15.86 0.12 -24.34
C PRO A 208 -16.64 0.04 -23.03
N GLY A 209 -16.35 0.94 -22.10
CA GLY A 209 -17.05 1.06 -20.82
C GLY A 209 -16.70 -0.03 -19.79
N LEU A 210 -15.65 -0.84 -20.02
CA LEU A 210 -15.16 -1.79 -19.04
C LEU A 210 -14.17 -1.15 -18.07
N CYS A 211 -14.32 -1.51 -16.80
CA CYS A 211 -13.40 -1.17 -15.73
C CYS A 211 -12.90 -2.44 -15.05
N MET A 212 -11.63 -2.44 -14.70
CA MET A 212 -11.01 -3.39 -13.78
C MET A 212 -11.21 -2.89 -12.34
N LEU A 213 -11.41 -3.82 -11.42
CA LEU A 213 -11.40 -3.53 -9.98
C LEU A 213 -9.97 -3.71 -9.46
N ASN A 214 -9.40 -2.66 -8.87
CA ASN A 214 -8.14 -2.71 -8.10
C ASN A 214 -8.40 -3.30 -6.71
N ILE A 215 -9.02 -4.48 -6.68
CA ILE A 215 -9.35 -5.24 -5.48
C ILE A 215 -8.90 -6.69 -5.69
N ILE A 216 -8.15 -7.23 -4.75
CA ILE A 216 -7.58 -8.58 -4.81
C ILE A 216 -7.94 -9.37 -3.55
N GLY A 217 -8.27 -10.65 -3.73
CA GLY A 217 -8.47 -11.58 -2.61
C GLY A 217 -7.12 -12.08 -2.09
N LEU A 218 -6.80 -11.84 -0.83
CA LEU A 218 -5.58 -12.30 -0.18
C LEU A 218 -5.85 -12.66 1.28
N ASP A 219 -5.44 -13.87 1.69
CA ASP A 219 -5.63 -14.34 3.05
C ASP A 219 -4.34 -14.27 3.86
N PHE A 220 -4.48 -13.77 5.09
CA PHE A 220 -3.45 -13.75 6.11
C PHE A 220 -3.86 -14.66 7.28
N PRO A 221 -2.93 -15.03 8.19
CA PRO A 221 -3.27 -15.80 9.38
C PRO A 221 -4.31 -15.14 10.30
N VAL A 222 -4.40 -13.81 10.25
CA VAL A 222 -5.42 -12.99 10.92
C VAL A 222 -6.18 -12.21 9.82
N PRO A 223 -7.49 -11.96 9.95
CA PRO A 223 -8.22 -11.16 8.96
C PRO A 223 -7.58 -9.79 8.76
N THR A 224 -7.03 -9.58 7.56
CA THR A 224 -6.23 -8.40 7.22
C THR A 224 -6.68 -7.83 5.88
N PHE A 225 -6.79 -6.50 5.83
CA PHE A 225 -6.89 -5.71 4.62
C PHE A 225 -5.55 -5.01 4.36
N ILE A 226 -5.14 -4.90 3.10
CA ILE A 226 -4.10 -3.96 2.69
C ILE A 226 -4.80 -2.77 2.05
N LEU A 227 -4.62 -1.61 2.65
CA LEU A 227 -5.03 -0.31 2.15
C LEU A 227 -3.91 0.19 1.24
N GLY A 228 -3.95 -0.28 -0.01
CA GLY A 228 -2.98 0.06 -1.06
C GLY A 228 -3.30 1.38 -1.77
N ASP A 229 -2.65 1.62 -2.91
CA ASP A 229 -2.74 2.87 -3.69
C ASP A 229 -4.16 3.44 -3.82
N PRO A 230 -5.23 2.64 -4.08
CA PRO A 230 -6.59 3.19 -4.16
C PRO A 230 -7.02 3.99 -2.93
N PHE A 231 -6.58 3.61 -1.73
CA PHE A 231 -6.92 4.29 -0.47
C PHE A 231 -6.16 5.60 -0.26
N PHE A 232 -5.04 5.81 -0.96
CA PHE A 232 -4.23 7.01 -0.85
C PHE A 232 -4.67 8.14 -1.79
N TYR A 233 -5.48 7.82 -2.81
CA TYR A 233 -5.99 8.80 -3.78
C TYR A 233 -7.02 9.73 -3.14
#